data_AF-A0A942A2L6-F1
#
_entry.id   AF-A0A942A2L6-F1
#
_cell.length_a   1.000
_cell.length_b   1.000
_cell.length_c   1.000
_cell.angle_alpha   90.00
_cell.angle_beta   90.00
_cell.angle_gamma   90.00
#
_symmetry.space_group_name_H-M   'P 1'
#
loop_
_entity.id
_entity.type
_entity.pdbx_description
1 polymer ?
#
loop_
_entity_poly.entity_id
_entity_poly.type
_entity_poly.pdbx_seq_one_letter_code
_entity_poly.pdbx_strand_id
1 'polypeptide(L)'
;MAILSLVSGEWLRSPAPGLVPVAILAALAVLLLAPWRQGPWPVLLATWLATALVLALGATAHRYQLLARGVASETTRQADRVVAETRRRLDRLERHLASVAEQAATLPLEPREGAFDAADGLIGDGDADEAVVILDSGGQPRLWAGVHWLPVQPGIRQLDFRRTSFYAVLEARRQRRDGGTAIASALLWTDSVLVDPPPSLSARIEDDLGAVVAFTAPGGEAGPAPWPVGSPVVGIAVPLPDPGDGVAR
;
A
#
# COMPACT_ATOMS: atom_id res chain seq x y z
N MET A 1 30.04 -33.89 22.74
CA MET A 1 29.03 -33.92 21.65
C MET A 1 27.89 -32.92 21.83
N ALA A 2 27.43 -32.58 23.05
CA ALA A 2 26.29 -31.67 23.27
C ALA A 2 26.50 -30.19 22.85
N ILE A 3 27.76 -29.72 22.79
CA ILE A 3 28.09 -28.33 22.40
C ILE A 3 27.95 -28.11 20.88
N LEU A 4 28.26 -29.13 20.08
CA LEU A 4 28.16 -29.07 18.62
C LEU A 4 26.70 -29.02 18.14
N SER A 5 25.80 -29.74 18.83
CA SER A 5 24.35 -29.69 18.55
C SER A 5 23.73 -28.33 18.92
N LEU A 6 24.20 -27.67 19.99
CA LEU A 6 23.70 -26.37 20.41
C LEU A 6 24.11 -25.26 19.42
N VAL A 7 25.38 -25.30 18.98
CA VAL A 7 25.91 -24.35 17.98
C VAL A 7 25.24 -24.54 16.61
N SER A 8 24.93 -25.78 16.23
CA SER A 8 24.24 -26.07 14.96
C SER A 8 22.79 -25.55 14.95
N GLY A 9 22.09 -25.66 16.09
CA GLY A 9 20.71 -25.18 16.23
C GLY A 9 20.61 -23.65 16.27
N GLU A 10 21.55 -22.98 16.92
CA GLU A 10 21.59 -21.51 17.00
C GLU A 10 21.95 -20.88 15.65
N TRP A 11 22.85 -21.52 14.89
CA TRP A 11 23.26 -21.05 13.56
C TRP A 11 22.15 -21.15 12.51
N LEU A 12 21.24 -22.13 12.64
CA LEU A 12 20.03 -22.24 11.83
C LEU A 12 19.02 -21.12 12.13
N ARG A 13 19.04 -20.55 13.34
CA ARG A 13 18.13 -19.46 13.73
C ARG A 13 18.66 -18.08 13.38
N SER A 14 19.98 -17.88 13.42
CA SER A 14 20.62 -16.59 13.11
C SER A 14 22.02 -16.82 12.51
N PRO A 15 22.15 -16.94 11.18
CA PRO A 15 23.46 -17.10 10.56
C PRO A 15 24.23 -15.78 10.66
N ALA A 16 25.14 -15.69 11.64
CA ALA A 16 26.00 -14.53 11.81
C ALA A 16 27.07 -14.48 10.70
N PRO A 17 26.98 -13.56 9.72
CA PRO A 17 27.81 -13.58 8.53
C PRO A 17 29.30 -13.35 8.82
N GLY A 18 29.63 -12.72 9.95
CA GLY A 18 31.01 -12.48 10.38
C GLY A 18 31.79 -13.73 10.79
N LEU A 19 31.12 -14.87 11.03
CA LEU A 19 31.77 -16.10 11.49
C LEU A 19 32.26 -17.02 10.37
N VAL A 20 31.79 -16.82 9.13
CA VAL A 20 32.22 -17.60 7.95
C VAL A 20 33.74 -17.49 7.72
N PRO A 21 34.38 -16.29 7.68
CA PRO A 21 35.82 -16.21 7.52
C PRO A 21 36.59 -16.81 8.71
N VAL A 22 36.04 -16.72 9.93
CA VAL A 22 36.64 -17.31 11.13
C VAL A 22 36.64 -18.85 11.04
N ALA A 23 35.54 -19.44 10.57
CA ALA A 23 35.44 -20.89 10.38
C ALA A 23 36.40 -21.39 9.28
N ILE A 24 36.55 -20.64 8.18
CA ILE A 24 37.51 -20.96 7.11
C ILE A 24 38.95 -20.88 7.62
N LEU A 25 39.28 -19.82 8.36
CA LEU A 25 40.62 -19.66 8.97
C LEU A 25 40.91 -20.74 10.00
N ALA A 26 39.94 -21.12 10.83
CA ALA A 26 40.08 -22.21 11.78
C ALA A 26 40.29 -23.56 11.08
N ALA A 27 39.54 -23.85 10.01
CA ALA A 27 39.72 -25.07 9.22
C ALA A 27 41.10 -25.11 8.53
N LEU A 28 41.56 -23.99 7.97
CA LEU A 28 42.90 -23.86 7.40
C LEU A 28 44.00 -24.02 8.45
N ALA A 29 43.83 -23.43 9.64
CA ALA A 29 44.77 -23.58 10.75
C ALA A 29 44.87 -25.04 11.20
N VAL A 30 43.74 -25.77 11.30
CA VAL A 30 43.72 -27.20 11.62
C VAL A 30 44.40 -28.02 10.53
N LEU A 31 44.18 -27.69 9.24
CA LEU A 31 44.84 -28.37 8.12
C LEU A 31 46.36 -28.15 8.11
N LEU A 32 46.81 -26.93 8.44
CA LEU A 32 48.22 -26.55 8.49
C LEU A 32 48.93 -27.12 9.72
N LEU A 33 48.22 -27.26 10.85
CA LEU A 33 48.75 -27.81 12.10
C LEU A 33 48.62 -29.34 12.19
N ALA A 34 47.89 -29.98 11.27
CA ALA A 34 47.78 -31.44 11.22
C ALA A 34 49.18 -32.03 10.94
N PRO A 35 49.78 -32.77 11.89
CA PRO A 35 51.15 -33.25 11.74
C PRO A 35 51.23 -34.26 10.59
N TRP A 36 52.03 -33.95 9.57
CA TRP A 36 52.34 -34.79 8.40
C TRP A 36 53.20 -36.01 8.73
N ARG A 37 53.08 -36.58 9.94
CA ARG A 37 53.87 -37.72 10.39
C ARG A 37 52.98 -38.79 11.01
N GLN A 38 52.58 -39.73 10.15
CA GLN A 38 52.22 -41.13 10.47
C GLN A 38 50.97 -41.37 11.35
N GLY A 39 49.91 -40.57 11.17
CA GLY A 39 48.60 -40.80 11.82
C GLY A 39 47.58 -41.52 10.91
N PRO A 40 46.64 -42.30 11.48
CA PRO A 40 45.71 -43.17 10.75
C PRO A 40 44.76 -42.34 9.86
N TRP A 41 44.58 -42.79 8.62
CA TRP A 41 43.67 -42.24 7.58
C TRP A 41 42.31 -41.65 8.05
N PRO A 42 41.64 -42.14 9.13
CA PRO A 42 40.44 -41.50 9.67
C PRO A 42 40.60 -40.02 10.07
N VAL A 43 41.77 -39.59 10.53
CA VAL A 43 41.97 -38.17 10.93
C VAL A 43 41.93 -37.26 9.71
N LEU A 44 42.60 -37.64 8.63
CA LEU A 44 42.57 -36.91 7.37
C LEU A 44 41.16 -36.86 6.78
N LEU A 45 40.43 -37.98 6.82
CA LEU A 45 39.05 -38.04 6.35
C LEU A 45 38.13 -37.12 7.16
N ALA A 46 38.26 -37.11 8.49
CA ALA A 46 37.48 -36.24 9.36
C ALA A 46 37.77 -34.75 9.11
N THR A 47 39.04 -34.37 8.91
CA THR A 47 39.40 -33.00 8.55
C THR A 47 38.82 -32.61 7.20
N TRP A 48 38.94 -33.46 6.17
CA TRP A 48 38.36 -33.21 4.85
C TRP A 48 36.84 -33.04 4.90
N LEU A 49 36.13 -33.92 5.63
CA LEU A 49 34.69 -33.82 5.80
C LEU A 49 34.28 -32.55 6.54
N ALA A 50 35.02 -32.16 7.57
CA ALA A 50 34.77 -30.91 8.28
C ALA A 50 34.99 -29.67 7.39
N THR A 51 36.08 -29.65 6.60
CA THR A 51 36.32 -28.58 5.63
C THR A 51 35.24 -28.52 4.56
N ALA A 52 34.85 -29.67 3.99
CA ALA A 52 33.79 -29.77 3.00
C ALA A 52 32.44 -29.28 3.54
N LEU A 53 32.11 -29.62 4.80
CA LEU A 53 30.91 -29.17 5.47
C LEU A 53 30.91 -27.65 5.70
N VAL A 54 32.03 -27.07 6.16
CA VAL A 54 32.16 -25.61 6.35
C VAL A 54 32.02 -24.87 5.01
N LEU A 55 32.65 -25.38 3.94
CA LEU A 55 32.52 -24.80 2.60
C LEU A 55 31.09 -24.89 2.06
N ALA A 56 30.42 -26.03 2.25
CA ALA A 56 29.02 -26.21 1.84
C ALA A 56 28.08 -25.25 2.58
N LEU A 57 28.25 -25.10 3.91
CA LEU A 57 27.48 -24.16 4.73
C LEU A 57 27.77 -22.70 4.37
N GLY A 58 29.03 -22.36 4.05
CA GLY A 58 29.39 -21.03 3.57
C GLY A 58 28.77 -20.70 2.22
N ALA A 59 28.77 -21.65 1.28
CA ALA A 59 28.18 -21.50 -0.04
C ALA A 59 26.65 -21.36 0.02
N THR A 60 25.97 -22.14 0.88
CA THR A 60 24.52 -22.00 1.08
C THR A 60 24.18 -20.67 1.74
N ALA A 61 24.88 -20.26 2.79
CA ALA A 61 24.68 -18.95 3.43
C ALA A 61 24.88 -17.78 2.45
N HIS A 62 25.90 -17.86 1.59
CA HIS A 62 26.14 -16.85 0.55
C HIS A 62 25.01 -16.81 -0.49
N ARG A 63 24.53 -17.98 -0.94
CA ARG A 63 23.36 -18.07 -1.83
C ARG A 63 22.11 -17.48 -1.20
N TYR A 64 21.84 -17.78 0.07
CA TYR A 64 20.72 -17.19 0.81
C TYR A 64 20.83 -15.67 0.89
N GLN A 65 22.02 -15.11 1.10
CA GLN A 65 22.21 -13.65 1.12
C GLN A 65 21.99 -13.01 -0.24
N LEU A 66 22.49 -13.63 -1.32
CA LEU A 66 22.25 -13.14 -2.68
C LEU A 66 20.77 -13.17 -3.04
N LEU A 67 20.07 -14.26 -2.69
CA LEU A 67 18.62 -14.37 -2.85
C LEU A 67 17.89 -13.32 -2.00
N ALA A 68 18.25 -13.15 -0.73
CA ALA A 68 17.65 -12.17 0.16
C ALA A 68 17.84 -10.73 -0.35
N ARG A 69 19.02 -10.38 -0.88
CA ARG A 69 19.28 -9.08 -1.50
C ARG A 69 18.50 -8.89 -2.80
N GLY A 70 18.42 -9.93 -3.63
CA GLY A 70 17.64 -9.92 -4.87
C GLY A 70 16.16 -9.68 -4.60
N VAL A 71 15.58 -10.48 -3.71
CA VAL A 71 14.19 -10.35 -3.26
C VAL A 71 13.92 -8.97 -2.66
N ALA A 72 14.78 -8.50 -1.75
CA ALA A 72 14.62 -7.16 -1.18
C ALA A 72 14.59 -6.06 -2.24
N SER A 73 15.47 -6.12 -3.25
CA SER A 73 15.50 -5.14 -4.33
C SER A 73 14.27 -5.20 -5.25
N GLU A 74 13.73 -6.39 -5.47
CA GLU A 74 12.53 -6.60 -6.28
C GLU A 74 11.28 -6.13 -5.54
N THR A 75 11.14 -6.45 -4.26
CA THR A 75 10.07 -5.94 -3.39
C THR A 75 10.09 -4.41 -3.32
N THR A 76 11.27 -3.77 -3.19
CA THR A 76 11.36 -2.30 -3.21
C THR A 76 10.90 -1.72 -4.54
N ARG A 77 11.36 -2.27 -5.67
CA ARG A 77 10.94 -1.79 -7.00
C ARG A 77 9.45 -1.98 -7.24
N GLN A 78 8.87 -3.08 -6.76
CA GLN A 78 7.43 -3.32 -6.85
C GLN A 78 6.66 -2.31 -5.98
N ALA A 79 7.10 -2.06 -4.74
CA ALA A 79 6.50 -1.05 -3.88
C ALA A 79 6.57 0.35 -4.51
N ASP A 80 7.72 0.75 -5.07
CA ASP A 80 7.87 2.04 -5.75
C ASP A 80 6.93 2.17 -6.95
N ARG A 81 6.77 1.09 -7.73
CA ARG A 81 5.83 1.05 -8.85
C ARG A 81 4.38 1.21 -8.38
N VAL A 82 3.98 0.49 -7.32
CA VAL A 82 2.64 0.59 -6.73
C VAL A 82 2.39 2.00 -6.21
N VAL A 83 3.33 2.59 -5.47
CA VAL A 83 3.23 3.98 -4.97
C VAL A 83 3.06 4.95 -6.14
N ALA A 84 3.91 4.85 -7.17
CA ALA A 84 3.86 5.76 -8.31
C ALA A 84 2.54 5.66 -9.08
N GLU A 85 2.06 4.44 -9.33
CA GLU A 85 0.79 4.26 -10.04
C GLU A 85 -0.41 4.68 -9.20
N THR A 86 -0.41 4.36 -7.91
CA THR A 86 -1.45 4.79 -6.97
C THR A 86 -1.57 6.31 -6.92
N ARG A 87 -0.43 7.02 -6.83
CA ARG A 87 -0.42 8.49 -6.88
C ARG A 87 -0.98 9.02 -8.19
N ARG A 88 -0.58 8.45 -9.34
CA ARG A 88 -1.12 8.84 -10.65
C ARG A 88 -2.62 8.65 -10.74
N ARG A 89 -3.16 7.55 -10.21
CA ARG A 89 -4.61 7.28 -10.17
C ARG A 89 -5.33 8.25 -9.25
N LEU A 90 -4.79 8.48 -8.05
CA LEU A 90 -5.34 9.45 -7.10
C LEU A 90 -5.38 10.87 -7.70
N ASP A 91 -4.30 11.32 -8.34
CA ASP A 91 -4.26 12.64 -8.99
C ASP A 91 -5.27 12.75 -10.14
N ARG A 92 -5.51 11.67 -10.88
CA ARG A 92 -6.56 11.62 -11.93
C ARG A 92 -7.94 11.69 -11.31
N LEU A 93 -8.19 10.91 -10.26
CA LEU A 93 -9.46 10.88 -9.54
C LEU A 93 -9.78 12.23 -8.91
N GLU A 94 -8.79 12.90 -8.30
CA GLU A 94 -8.94 14.24 -7.73
C GLU A 94 -9.39 15.25 -8.80
N ARG A 95 -8.68 15.31 -9.94
CA ARG A 95 -9.04 16.20 -11.06
C ARG A 95 -10.41 15.87 -11.64
N HIS A 96 -10.73 14.58 -11.75
CA HIS A 96 -12.03 14.11 -12.23
C HIS A 96 -13.15 14.57 -11.29
N LEU A 97 -13.05 14.29 -9.98
CA LEU A 97 -14.03 14.72 -8.99
C LEU A 97 -14.19 16.24 -8.94
N ALA A 98 -13.09 16.99 -9.04
CA ALA A 98 -13.15 18.45 -9.12
C ALA A 98 -13.94 18.92 -10.36
N SER A 99 -13.73 18.29 -11.52
CA SER A 99 -14.49 18.57 -12.74
C SER A 99 -15.96 18.19 -12.60
N VAL A 100 -16.26 17.03 -12.05
CA VAL A 100 -17.63 16.56 -11.80
C VAL A 100 -18.37 17.51 -10.85
N ALA A 101 -17.74 17.92 -9.75
CA ALA A 101 -18.32 18.88 -8.81
C ALA A 101 -18.57 20.24 -9.48
N GLU A 102 -17.67 20.69 -10.36
CA GLU A 102 -17.87 21.92 -11.13
C GLU A 102 -19.04 21.82 -12.12
N GLN A 103 -19.13 20.71 -12.87
CA GLN A 103 -20.24 20.48 -13.78
C GLN A 103 -21.57 20.38 -13.02
N ALA A 104 -21.61 19.61 -11.94
CA ALA A 104 -22.77 19.48 -11.07
C ALA A 104 -23.21 20.82 -10.46
N ALA A 105 -22.27 21.72 -10.16
CA ALA A 105 -22.60 23.06 -9.67
C ALA A 105 -23.33 23.93 -10.71
N THR A 106 -23.21 23.59 -12.00
CA THR A 106 -23.90 24.29 -13.09
C THR A 106 -25.20 23.64 -13.52
N LEU A 107 -25.50 22.43 -13.04
CA LEU A 107 -26.71 21.71 -13.43
C LEU A 107 -27.98 22.47 -13.01
N PRO A 108 -28.96 22.61 -13.92
CA PRO A 108 -30.29 23.06 -13.56
C PRO A 108 -30.97 22.00 -12.68
N LEU A 109 -31.66 22.43 -11.63
CA LEU A 109 -32.41 21.53 -10.74
C LEU A 109 -33.83 21.26 -11.24
N GLU A 110 -34.27 21.97 -12.28
CA GLU A 110 -35.60 21.84 -12.89
C GLU A 110 -35.47 21.69 -14.41
N PRO A 111 -36.26 20.81 -15.04
CA PRO A 111 -37.18 19.86 -14.43
C PRO A 111 -36.45 18.71 -13.69
N ARG A 112 -37.03 18.26 -12.57
CA ARG A 112 -36.41 17.27 -11.67
C ARG A 112 -35.91 16.00 -12.35
N GLU A 113 -36.72 15.37 -13.20
CA GLU A 113 -36.37 14.09 -13.85
C GLU A 113 -35.10 14.23 -14.70
N GLY A 114 -35.05 15.24 -15.57
CA GLY A 114 -33.86 15.50 -16.40
C GLY A 114 -32.62 15.88 -15.59
N ALA A 115 -32.78 16.40 -14.37
CA ALA A 115 -31.66 16.70 -13.49
C ALA A 115 -31.02 15.44 -12.89
N PHE A 116 -31.82 14.41 -12.54
CA PHE A 116 -31.29 13.12 -12.06
C PHE A 116 -30.53 12.40 -13.16
N ASP A 117 -31.08 12.31 -14.36
CA ASP A 117 -30.40 11.70 -15.51
C ASP A 117 -29.10 12.45 -15.86
N ALA A 118 -29.13 13.79 -15.81
CA ALA A 118 -27.95 14.60 -16.06
C ALA A 118 -26.87 14.39 -14.98
N ALA A 119 -27.25 14.28 -13.70
CA ALA A 119 -26.29 14.01 -12.62
C ALA A 119 -25.73 12.60 -12.67
N ASP A 120 -26.54 11.60 -13.03
CA ASP A 120 -26.10 10.22 -13.24
C ASP A 120 -25.09 10.14 -14.39
N GLY A 121 -25.34 10.85 -15.49
CA GLY A 121 -24.41 10.97 -16.61
C GLY A 121 -23.09 11.70 -16.30
N LEU A 122 -22.96 12.36 -15.15
CA LEU A 122 -21.67 12.92 -14.70
C LEU A 122 -20.78 11.88 -14.03
N ILE A 123 -21.38 10.80 -13.52
CA ILE A 123 -20.66 9.71 -12.86
C ILE A 123 -20.07 8.81 -13.95
N GLY A 124 -18.77 8.57 -13.88
CA GLY A 124 -18.09 7.69 -14.84
C GLY A 124 -18.09 6.24 -14.38
N ASP A 125 -17.87 5.31 -15.31
CA ASP A 125 -17.49 3.91 -15.02
C ASP A 125 -16.03 3.81 -14.53
N GLY A 126 -15.64 4.71 -13.62
CA GLY A 126 -14.26 4.98 -13.24
C GLY A 126 -13.59 3.87 -12.41
N ASP A 127 -12.41 4.23 -11.89
CA ASP A 127 -11.60 3.34 -11.05
C ASP A 127 -12.21 3.11 -9.64
N ALA A 128 -13.32 3.76 -9.30
CA ALA A 128 -13.97 3.67 -8.00
C ALA A 128 -15.48 3.95 -8.11
N ASP A 129 -16.24 3.45 -7.14
CA ASP A 129 -17.62 3.87 -6.94
C ASP A 129 -17.66 5.38 -6.66
N GLU A 130 -18.36 6.08 -7.54
CA GLU A 130 -18.50 7.53 -7.57
C GLU A 130 -19.95 7.93 -7.26
N ALA A 131 -20.11 9.12 -6.68
CA ALA A 131 -21.42 9.67 -6.38
C ALA A 131 -21.41 11.19 -6.45
N VAL A 132 -22.56 11.77 -6.78
CA VAL A 132 -22.76 13.21 -6.83
C VAL A 132 -23.96 13.58 -5.98
N VAL A 133 -23.89 14.70 -5.28
CA VAL A 133 -25.00 15.27 -4.53
C VAL A 133 -24.97 16.78 -4.63
N ILE A 134 -26.15 17.37 -4.79
CA ILE A 134 -26.32 18.82 -4.77
C ILE A 134 -27.14 19.17 -3.54
N LEU A 135 -26.54 19.96 -2.67
CA LEU A 135 -27.17 20.54 -1.50
C LEU A 135 -27.69 21.94 -1.83
N ASP A 136 -28.83 22.32 -1.27
CA ASP A 136 -29.25 23.72 -1.26
C ASP A 136 -28.46 24.55 -0.23
N SER A 137 -28.78 25.85 -0.12
CA SER A 137 -28.12 26.76 0.81
C SER A 137 -28.38 26.43 2.28
N GLY A 138 -29.38 25.62 2.58
CA GLY A 138 -29.63 25.06 3.92
C GLY A 138 -28.90 23.75 4.18
N GLY A 139 -28.09 23.27 3.23
CA GLY A 139 -27.37 21.99 3.32
C GLY A 139 -28.27 20.77 3.08
N GLN A 140 -29.49 20.95 2.57
CA GLN A 140 -30.41 19.84 2.31
C GLN A 140 -30.18 19.26 0.92
N PRO A 141 -30.13 17.93 0.76
CA PRO A 141 -29.95 17.30 -0.54
C PRO A 141 -31.16 17.57 -1.45
N ARG A 142 -30.91 18.14 -2.63
CA ARG A 142 -31.89 18.40 -3.68
C ARG A 142 -31.81 17.38 -4.81
N LEU A 143 -30.59 16.95 -5.12
CA LEU A 143 -30.27 16.04 -6.20
C LEU A 143 -29.17 15.10 -5.73
N TRP A 144 -29.22 13.84 -6.14
CA TRP A 144 -28.14 12.88 -5.91
C TRP A 144 -28.11 11.84 -7.04
N ALA A 145 -26.93 11.30 -7.29
CA ALA A 145 -26.70 10.16 -8.16
C ALA A 145 -25.54 9.32 -7.59
N GLY A 146 -25.50 8.03 -7.94
CA GLY A 146 -24.52 7.09 -7.38
C GLY A 146 -24.73 6.75 -5.90
N VAL A 147 -23.69 6.16 -5.28
CA VAL A 147 -23.75 5.66 -3.90
C VAL A 147 -22.86 6.49 -2.96
N HIS A 148 -23.49 7.23 -2.04
CA HIS A 148 -22.78 7.97 -0.99
C HIS A 148 -22.60 7.09 0.25
N TRP A 149 -21.35 6.69 0.52
CA TRP A 149 -21.01 5.81 1.64
C TRP A 149 -20.92 6.50 3.00
N LEU A 150 -20.86 7.84 3.03
CA LEU A 150 -20.82 8.65 4.23
C LEU A 150 -21.92 9.73 4.20
N PRO A 151 -22.48 10.13 5.36
CA PRO A 151 -23.38 11.27 5.42
C PRO A 151 -22.69 12.51 4.85
N VAL A 152 -23.31 13.11 3.85
CA VAL A 152 -22.81 14.30 3.17
C VAL A 152 -22.84 15.47 4.15
N GLN A 153 -21.72 16.18 4.30
CA GLN A 153 -21.64 17.34 5.19
C GLN A 153 -21.32 18.59 4.37
N PRO A 154 -22.05 19.70 4.57
CA PRO A 154 -21.66 20.97 3.98
C PRO A 154 -20.30 21.40 4.57
N GLY A 155 -19.48 22.05 3.77
CA GLY A 155 -18.20 22.57 4.24
C GLY A 155 -17.48 23.33 3.15
N ILE A 156 -16.47 24.09 3.57
CA ILE A 156 -15.83 25.13 2.78
C ILE A 156 -14.61 24.64 1.99
N ARG A 157 -14.10 23.45 2.28
CA ARG A 157 -12.93 22.89 1.59
C ARG A 157 -13.34 22.37 0.22
N GLN A 158 -12.57 22.73 -0.80
CA GLN A 158 -12.80 22.30 -2.18
C GLN A 158 -12.50 20.81 -2.37
N LEU A 159 -11.56 20.26 -1.59
CA LEU A 159 -11.28 18.83 -1.54
C LEU A 159 -11.20 18.41 -0.08
N ASP A 160 -11.83 17.29 0.26
CA ASP A 160 -11.89 16.74 1.60
C ASP A 160 -11.67 15.22 1.58
N PHE A 161 -11.03 14.71 2.62
CA PHE A 161 -10.81 13.27 2.79
C PHE A 161 -11.47 12.84 4.09
N ARG A 162 -12.38 11.88 3.98
CA ARG A 162 -13.15 11.41 5.12
C ARG A 162 -12.94 9.92 5.27
N ARG A 163 -12.52 9.53 6.47
CA ARG A 163 -12.26 8.14 6.81
C ARG A 163 -13.04 7.75 8.06
N THR A 164 -13.63 6.57 8.00
CA THR A 164 -14.16 5.84 9.14
C THR A 164 -13.34 4.56 9.34
N SER A 165 -13.75 3.72 10.28
CA SER A 165 -13.16 2.39 10.42
C SER A 165 -13.41 1.49 9.19
N PHE A 166 -14.46 1.76 8.40
CA PHE A 166 -14.92 0.87 7.33
C PHE A 166 -14.75 1.42 5.92
N TYR A 167 -14.63 2.74 5.78
CA TYR A 167 -14.58 3.41 4.48
C TYR A 167 -13.60 4.58 4.50
N ALA A 168 -12.95 4.81 3.37
CA ALA A 168 -12.28 6.08 3.08
C ALA A 168 -12.84 6.65 1.78
N VAL A 169 -13.27 7.91 1.82
CA VAL A 169 -13.92 8.62 0.72
C VAL A 169 -13.14 9.92 0.45
N LEU A 170 -12.92 10.20 -0.83
CA LEU A 170 -12.45 11.49 -1.31
C LEU A 170 -13.66 12.29 -1.79
N GLU A 171 -13.78 13.54 -1.37
CA GLU A 171 -14.87 14.43 -1.77
C GLU A 171 -14.30 15.69 -2.40
N ALA A 172 -14.80 16.08 -3.57
CA ALA A 172 -14.59 17.40 -4.16
C ALA A 172 -15.87 18.22 -4.06
N ARG A 173 -15.75 19.51 -3.75
CA ARG A 173 -16.88 20.41 -3.47
C ARG A 173 -16.78 21.68 -4.30
N ARG A 174 -17.93 22.14 -4.80
CA ARG A 174 -18.04 23.40 -5.53
C ARG A 174 -19.30 24.15 -5.09
N GLN A 175 -19.14 25.41 -4.73
CA GLN A 175 -20.26 26.28 -4.39
C GLN A 175 -21.04 26.67 -5.65
N ARG A 176 -22.37 26.66 -5.54
CA ARG A 176 -23.30 27.06 -6.60
C ARG A 176 -23.67 28.53 -6.48
N ARG A 177 -24.14 29.12 -7.59
CA ARG A 177 -24.56 30.53 -7.64
C ARG A 177 -25.77 30.84 -6.77
N ASP A 178 -26.62 29.84 -6.52
CA ASP A 178 -27.80 29.91 -5.65
C ASP A 178 -27.47 29.76 -4.15
N GLY A 179 -26.18 29.66 -3.80
CA GLY A 179 -25.71 29.42 -2.44
C GLY A 179 -25.68 27.96 -2.02
N GLY A 180 -26.15 27.03 -2.87
CA GLY A 180 -26.00 25.60 -2.67
C GLY A 180 -24.56 25.10 -2.85
N THR A 181 -24.35 23.79 -2.68
CA THR A 181 -23.04 23.14 -2.87
C THR A 181 -23.21 21.84 -3.65
N ALA A 182 -22.45 21.68 -4.72
CA ALA A 182 -22.30 20.39 -5.39
C ALA A 182 -21.10 19.65 -4.81
N ILE A 183 -21.28 18.36 -4.52
CA ILE A 183 -20.27 17.49 -3.94
C ILE A 183 -20.18 16.25 -4.81
N ALA A 184 -18.98 15.98 -5.32
CA ALA A 184 -18.63 14.73 -5.98
C ALA A 184 -17.78 13.90 -5.03
N SER A 185 -18.05 12.62 -4.89
CA SER A 185 -17.34 11.72 -3.98
C SER A 185 -16.92 10.45 -4.69
N ALA A 186 -15.81 9.85 -4.26
CA ALA A 186 -15.37 8.54 -4.71
C ALA A 186 -14.87 7.68 -3.55
N LEU A 187 -15.14 6.38 -3.61
CA LEU A 187 -14.69 5.42 -2.62
C LEU A 187 -13.23 5.03 -2.85
N LEU A 188 -12.34 5.49 -1.96
CA LEU A 188 -10.92 5.17 -2.02
C LEU A 188 -10.62 3.78 -1.46
N TRP A 189 -11.26 3.43 -0.35
CA TRP A 189 -11.03 2.17 0.35
C TRP A 189 -12.26 1.71 1.11
N THR A 190 -12.40 0.40 1.23
CA THR A 190 -13.42 -0.26 2.04
C THR A 190 -12.85 -1.45 2.78
N ASP A 191 -13.38 -1.73 3.97
CA ASP A 191 -12.94 -2.87 4.79
C ASP A 191 -13.49 -4.20 4.23
N SER A 192 -12.63 -5.22 4.25
CA SER A 192 -12.90 -6.61 3.87
C SER A 192 -14.02 -7.30 4.67
N VAL A 193 -14.44 -6.71 5.80
CA VAL A 193 -15.54 -7.25 6.64
C VAL A 193 -16.91 -7.11 5.95
N LEU A 194 -17.02 -6.29 4.90
CA LEU A 194 -18.25 -6.17 4.13
C LEU A 194 -18.45 -7.38 3.22
N VAL A 195 -19.69 -7.88 3.19
CA VAL A 195 -20.11 -8.90 2.21
C VAL A 195 -20.31 -8.19 0.88
N ASP A 196 -19.59 -8.62 -0.16
CA ASP A 196 -19.54 -8.00 -1.50
C ASP A 196 -19.13 -6.52 -1.45
N PRO A 197 -17.84 -6.22 -1.15
CA PRO A 197 -17.40 -4.84 -1.07
C PRO A 197 -17.58 -4.12 -2.42
N PRO A 198 -18.06 -2.87 -2.41
CA PRO A 198 -18.14 -2.05 -3.61
C PRO A 198 -16.77 -1.86 -4.27
N PRO A 199 -16.72 -1.57 -5.59
CA PRO A 199 -15.47 -1.26 -6.24
C PRO A 199 -14.90 0.03 -5.65
N SER A 200 -13.71 -0.09 -5.08
CA SER A 200 -12.94 1.02 -4.53
C SER A 200 -11.63 1.17 -5.28
N LEU A 201 -11.02 2.36 -5.22
CA LEU A 201 -9.71 2.58 -5.84
C LEU A 201 -8.67 1.57 -5.32
N SER A 202 -8.68 1.27 -4.01
CA SER A 202 -7.79 0.24 -3.44
C SER A 202 -8.04 -1.15 -4.02
N ALA A 203 -9.29 -1.55 -4.24
CA ALA A 203 -9.63 -2.84 -4.82
C ALA A 203 -9.13 -2.93 -6.27
N ARG A 204 -9.29 -1.87 -7.07
CA ARG A 204 -8.74 -1.81 -8.43
C ARG A 204 -7.21 -1.89 -8.45
N ILE A 205 -6.53 -1.26 -7.51
CA ILE A 205 -5.07 -1.34 -7.40
C ILE A 205 -4.64 -2.75 -7.01
N GLU A 206 -5.37 -3.41 -6.12
CA GLU A 206 -5.12 -4.80 -5.75
C GLU A 206 -5.30 -5.74 -6.93
N ASP A 207 -6.38 -5.60 -7.69
CA ASP A 207 -6.65 -6.39 -8.90
C ASP A 207 -5.54 -6.19 -9.96
N ASP A 208 -5.12 -4.95 -10.20
CA ASP A 208 -4.18 -4.62 -11.28
C ASP A 208 -2.70 -4.86 -10.91
N LEU A 209 -2.33 -4.65 -9.64
CA LEU A 209 -0.92 -4.63 -9.20
C LEU A 209 -0.60 -5.66 -8.10
N GLY A 210 -1.60 -6.40 -7.61
CA GLY A 210 -1.43 -7.38 -6.53
C GLY A 210 -1.00 -6.76 -5.20
N ALA A 211 -1.39 -5.51 -4.95
CA ALA A 211 -0.95 -4.75 -3.77
C ALA A 211 -2.13 -4.05 -3.08
N VAL A 212 -2.12 -4.09 -1.74
CA VAL A 212 -3.14 -3.46 -0.92
C VAL A 212 -2.70 -2.05 -0.56
N VAL A 213 -3.57 -1.06 -0.82
CA VAL A 213 -3.29 0.34 -0.54
C VAL A 213 -4.15 0.86 0.59
N ALA A 214 -3.50 1.51 1.55
CA ALA A 214 -4.14 2.23 2.64
C ALA A 214 -4.15 3.74 2.37
N PHE A 215 -5.28 4.41 2.56
CA PHE A 215 -5.36 5.86 2.46
C PHE A 215 -5.45 6.52 3.84
N THR A 216 -4.67 7.58 4.05
CA THR A 216 -4.67 8.37 5.29
C THR A 216 -4.76 9.86 4.97
N ALA A 217 -5.38 10.64 5.86
CA ALA A 217 -5.31 12.09 5.77
C ALA A 217 -3.87 12.57 6.10
N PRO A 218 -3.45 13.76 5.64
CA PRO A 218 -2.19 14.36 6.05
C PRO A 218 -2.19 14.58 7.56
N GLY A 219 -1.17 14.09 8.26
CA GLY A 219 -1.06 14.19 9.72
C GLY A 219 -1.93 13.20 10.51
N GLY A 220 -2.72 12.36 9.84
CA GLY A 220 -3.43 11.25 10.47
C GLY A 220 -2.53 10.01 10.55
N GLU A 221 -2.61 9.25 11.64
CA GLU A 221 -1.98 7.93 11.69
C GLU A 221 -2.65 6.98 10.68
N ALA A 222 -1.86 6.12 10.05
CA ALA A 222 -2.39 4.98 9.31
C ALA A 222 -3.16 4.09 10.29
N GLY A 223 -4.48 4.23 10.31
CA GLY A 223 -5.32 3.49 11.25
C GLY A 223 -5.11 1.97 11.16
N PRO A 224 -5.29 1.24 12.28
CA PRO A 224 -4.81 -0.13 12.50
C PRO A 224 -5.71 -1.21 11.88
N ALA A 225 -6.20 -1.02 10.65
CA ALA A 225 -6.98 -2.08 9.99
C ALA A 225 -6.10 -3.34 9.85
N PRO A 226 -6.59 -4.54 10.18
CA PRO A 226 -5.84 -5.77 10.00
C PRO A 226 -5.63 -6.00 8.51
N TRP A 227 -4.39 -5.78 8.07
CA TRP A 227 -4.04 -5.93 6.66
C TRP A 227 -4.11 -7.40 6.22
N PRO A 228 -4.53 -7.68 4.98
CA PRO A 228 -4.50 -9.03 4.44
C PRO A 228 -3.09 -9.63 4.56
N VAL A 229 -3.01 -10.83 5.14
CA VAL A 229 -1.74 -11.52 5.35
C VAL A 229 -1.24 -12.05 4.01
N GLY A 230 -0.12 -11.51 3.52
CA GLY A 230 0.57 -12.03 2.32
C GLY A 230 0.71 -11.04 1.16
N SER A 231 0.01 -9.91 1.18
CA SER A 231 0.14 -8.86 0.18
C SER A 231 1.07 -7.73 0.66
N PRO A 232 1.90 -7.13 -0.22
CA PRO A 232 2.63 -5.91 0.14
C PRO A 232 1.62 -4.79 0.41
N VAL A 233 1.67 -4.23 1.62
CA VAL A 233 0.82 -3.11 2.04
C VAL A 233 1.57 -1.81 1.83
N VAL A 234 0.94 -0.87 1.13
CA VAL A 234 1.48 0.47 0.91
C VAL A 234 0.58 1.51 1.56
N GLY A 235 1.14 2.28 2.48
CA GLY A 235 0.47 3.46 3.05
C GLY A 235 0.63 4.68 2.14
N ILE A 236 -0.49 5.28 1.74
CA ILE A 236 -0.53 6.50 0.95
C ILE A 236 -1.25 7.59 1.74
N ALA A 237 -0.50 8.65 2.06
CA ALA A 237 -1.10 9.88 2.54
C ALA A 237 -1.75 10.61 1.37
N VAL A 238 -3.04 10.90 1.49
CA VAL A 238 -3.80 11.70 0.53
C VAL A 238 -3.53 13.17 0.85
N PRO A 239 -2.82 13.93 0.01
CA PRO A 239 -2.64 15.35 0.24
C PRO A 239 -4.00 16.05 0.22
N LEU A 240 -4.25 16.92 1.20
CA LEU A 240 -5.39 17.82 1.18
C LEU A 240 -4.86 19.21 0.81
N PRO A 241 -5.45 19.89 -0.19
CA PRO A 241 -5.07 21.26 -0.48
C PRO A 241 -5.28 22.11 0.77
N ASP A 242 -4.29 22.93 1.09
CA ASP A 242 -4.44 23.92 2.16
C ASP A 242 -5.59 24.87 1.75
N PRO A 243 -6.58 25.14 2.61
CA PRO A 243 -7.64 26.10 2.30
C PRO A 243 -7.12 27.47 1.80
N GLY A 244 -5.86 27.82 2.05
CA GLY A 244 -5.21 29.02 1.51
C GLY A 244 -4.74 28.95 0.05
N ASP A 245 -4.52 27.75 -0.51
CA ASP A 245 -3.90 27.59 -1.83
C ASP A 245 -4.89 27.73 -3.01
N GLY A 246 -6.20 27.75 -2.71
CA GLY A 246 -7.27 27.93 -3.70
C GLY A 246 -7.65 29.38 -4.01
N VAL A 247 -7.07 30.37 -3.32
CA VAL A 247 -7.35 31.80 -3.55
C VAL A 247 -6.31 32.40 -4.50
N ALA A 248 -6.21 31.85 -5.71
CA ALA A 248 -5.39 32.43 -6.77
C ALA A 248 -6.23 32.73 -8.02
N ARG A 249 -6.69 33.99 -8.06
CA ARG A 249 -7.07 34.85 -9.20
C ARG A 249 -8.06 34.35 -10.25
#